data_AF-A0AA34YYN7-F1
#
_entry.id   AF-A0AA34YYN7-F1
#
_cell.length_a   1.000
_cell.length_b   1.000
_cell.length_c   1.000
_cell.angle_alpha   90.00
_cell.angle_beta   90.00
_cell.angle_gamma   90.00
#
_symmetry.space_group_name_H-M   'P 1'
#
loop_
_entity.id
_entity.type
_entity.pdbx_description
1 polymer ?
#
loop_
_entity_poly.entity_id
_entity_poly.type
_entity_poly.pdbx_seq_one_letter_code
_entity_poly.pdbx_strand_id
1 'polypeptide(L)' 'MRLNLLGVGNAPLLSVTVKTLSDAGIINISQLCRTLRVKRSTFLSKVASVGIEKAILHYVTKLKEAS' A
#
# COMPACT_ATOMS: atom_id res chain seq x y z
N MET A 1 4.73 -2.12 9.70
CA MET A 1 3.67 -2.25 10.74
C MET A 1 4.23 -1.75 12.08
N ARG A 2 3.41 -1.30 13.03
CA ARG A 2 3.88 -0.82 14.33
C ARG A 2 3.21 -1.61 15.45
N LEU A 3 4.02 -2.27 16.28
CA LEU A 3 3.57 -2.96 17.49
C LEU A 3 4.02 -2.15 18.70
N ASN A 4 3.08 -1.84 19.61
CA ASN A 4 3.36 -1.10 20.83
C ASN A 4 3.07 -1.99 22.04
N LEU A 5 4.06 -2.11 22.94
CA LEU A 5 3.86 -2.63 24.28
C LEU A 5 3.67 -1.44 25.22
N LEU A 6 2.51 -1.37 25.87
CA LEU A 6 2.12 -0.27 26.75
C LEU A 6 2.16 -0.74 28.21
N GLY A 7 2.65 0.13 29.08
CA GLY A 7 2.64 -0.04 30.53
C GLY A 7 1.46 0.66 31.19
N VAL A 8 1.43 0.63 32.52
CA VAL A 8 0.41 1.32 33.34
C VAL A 8 0.43 2.81 33.01
N GLY A 9 -0.76 3.40 32.80
CA GLY A 9 -0.90 4.81 32.42
C GLY A 9 -0.58 5.10 30.95
N ASN A 10 -0.62 4.09 30.06
CA ASN A 10 -0.34 4.24 28.63
C ASN A 10 1.11 4.66 28.33
N ALA A 11 2.03 4.46 29.28
CA ALA A 11 3.45 4.72 29.10
C ALA A 11 4.03 3.72 28.07
N PRO A 12 4.69 4.19 27.00
CA PRO A 12 5.26 3.29 25.99
C PRO A 12 6.48 2.57 26.57
N LEU A 13 6.37 1.26 26.76
CA LEU A 13 7.48 0.43 27.27
C LEU A 13 8.39 -0.04 26.14
N LEU A 14 7.81 -0.40 25.00
CA LEU A 14 8.55 -0.81 23.81
C LEU A 14 7.73 -0.51 22.55
N SER A 15 8.36 0.15 21.58
CA SER A 15 7.75 0.35 20.26
C SER A 15 8.67 -0.23 19.20
N VAL A 16 8.21 -1.28 18.53
CA VAL A 16 8.95 -1.91 17.44
C VAL A 16 8.30 -1.53 16.13
N THR A 17 9.07 -0.82 15.31
CA THR A 17 8.69 -0.54 13.92
C THR A 17 9.18 -1.70 13.06
N VAL A 18 8.28 -2.64 12.77
CA VAL A 18 8.57 -3.73 11.85
C VAL A 18 8.53 -3.18 10.42
N LYS A 19 9.71 -2.94 9.86
CA LYS A 19 9.88 -2.75 8.41
C LYS A 19 9.53 -4.08 7.77
N THR A 20 8.46 -4.09 6.99
CA THR A 20 7.97 -5.29 6.31
C THR A 20 9.03 -5.82 5.35
N LEU A 21 9.51 -7.04 5.60
CA LEU A 21 9.86 -8.08 4.64
C LEU A 21 10.22 -7.58 3.24
N SER A 22 11.46 -7.12 3.05
CA SER A 22 11.95 -6.50 1.82
C SER A 22 11.96 -7.44 0.59
N ASP A 23 11.82 -8.76 0.77
CA ASP A 23 12.10 -9.76 -0.27
C ASP A 23 11.01 -10.82 -0.48
N ALA A 24 9.84 -10.69 0.14
CA ALA A 24 8.68 -11.48 -0.29
C ALA A 24 7.96 -10.70 -1.39
N GLY A 25 7.72 -11.30 -2.55
CA GLY A 25 7.02 -10.75 -3.74
C GLY A 25 5.57 -10.30 -3.51
N ILE A 26 5.25 -9.81 -2.32
CA ILE A 26 3.98 -9.27 -1.90
C ILE A 26 4.02 -7.76 -2.15
N ILE A 27 3.44 -7.35 -3.26
CA ILE A 27 3.25 -5.94 -3.57
C ILE A 27 2.28 -5.33 -2.55
N ASN A 28 2.74 -4.30 -1.85
CA ASN A 28 1.86 -3.52 -0.98
C ASN A 28 0.89 -2.68 -1.83
N ILE A 29 -0.30 -3.21 -2.08
CA ILE A 29 -1.36 -2.55 -2.89
C ILE A 29 -1.70 -1.17 -2.33
N SER A 30 -1.67 -0.98 -1.00
CA SER A 30 -1.94 0.33 -0.40
C SER A 30 -0.87 1.36 -0.75
N GLN A 31 0.41 0.99 -0.77
CA GLN A 31 1.48 1.89 -1.20
C GLN A 31 1.41 2.15 -2.70
N LEU A 32 1.19 1.11 -3.51
CA LEU A 32 1.01 1.24 -4.95
C LEU A 32 -0.11 2.24 -5.29
N CYS A 33 -1.27 2.13 -4.64
CA CYS A 33 -2.40 3.05 -4.85
C CYS A 33 -2.05 4.50 -4.46
N ARG A 34 -1.21 4.71 -3.43
CA ARG A 34 -0.75 6.06 -3.03
C ARG A 34 0.17 6.66 -4.09
N THR A 35 1.12 5.86 -4.59
CA THR A 35 2.02 6.29 -5.68
C THR A 35 1.24 6.62 -6.95
N LEU A 36 0.24 5.81 -7.28
CA LEU A 36 -0.63 6.00 -8.45
C LEU A 36 -1.74 7.06 -8.23
N ARG A 37 -1.83 7.68 -7.06
CA ARG A 37 -2.87 8.66 -6.67
C ARG A 37 -4.31 8.17 -6.89
N VAL A 38 -4.57 6.88 -6.65
CA VAL A 38 -5.87 6.23 -6.88
C VAL A 38 -6.44 5.66 -5.59
N LYS A 39 -7.76 5.71 -5.44
CA LYS A 39 -8.46 5.04 -4.33
C LYS A 39 -8.32 3.52 -4.46
N ARG A 40 -7.98 2.85 -3.36
CA ARG A 40 -7.83 1.39 -3.30
C ARG A 40 -9.02 0.61 -3.85
N SER A 41 -10.25 1.04 -3.52
CA SER A 41 -11.47 0.40 -4.02
C SER A 41 -11.55 0.47 -5.55
N THR A 42 -11.30 1.65 -6.13
CA THR A 42 -11.30 1.86 -7.59
C THR A 42 -10.22 1.04 -8.29
N PHE A 43 -9.02 0.97 -7.71
CA PHE A 43 -7.93 0.15 -8.24
C PHE A 43 -8.31 -1.34 -8.24
N LEU A 44 -8.82 -1.87 -7.12
CA LEU A 44 -9.22 -3.26 -7.00
C LEU A 44 -10.38 -3.63 -7.95
N SER A 45 -11.35 -2.73 -8.13
CA SER A 45 -12.41 -2.93 -9.13
C SER A 45 -11.85 -3.02 -10.55
N LYS A 46 -10.87 -2.20 -10.91
CA LYS A 46 -10.21 -2.27 -12.22
C LYS A 46 -9.39 -3.56 -12.38
N VAL A 47 -8.66 -3.96 -11.34
CA VAL A 47 -7.91 -5.23 -11.32
C VAL A 47 -8.84 -6.42 -11.56
N ALA A 48 -10.02 -6.44 -10.94
CA ALA A 48 -11.02 -7.49 -11.17
C ALA A 48 -11.52 -7.54 -12.62
N SER A 49 -11.55 -6.41 -13.33
CA SER A 49 -12.03 -6.36 -14.73
C SER A 49 -10.97 -6.72 -15.77
N VAL A 50 -9.70 -6.31 -15.59
CA VAL A 50 -8.66 -6.42 -16.64
C VAL A 50 -7.39 -7.16 -16.20
N GLY A 51 -7.31 -7.58 -14.94
CA GLY A 51 -6.10 -8.15 -14.35
C GLY A 51 -5.14 -7.08 -13.79
N ILE A 52 -4.20 -7.52 -12.94
CA ILE A 52 -3.29 -6.65 -12.19
C ILE A 52 -2.39 -5.83 -13.14
N GLU A 53 -1.75 -6.48 -14.10
CA GLU A 53 -0.78 -5.86 -14.99
C GLU A 53 -1.39 -4.75 -15.84
N LYS A 54 -2.53 -5.03 -16.50
CA LYS A 54 -3.27 -4.05 -17.31
C LYS A 54 -3.81 -2.89 -16.46
N ALA A 55 -4.23 -3.17 -15.21
CA ALA A 55 -4.68 -2.13 -14.30
C ALA A 55 -3.55 -1.19 -13.90
N ILE A 56 -2.35 -1.72 -13.62
CA ILE A 56 -1.17 -0.90 -13.29
C ILE A 56 -0.80 -0.02 -14.47
N LEU A 57 -0.65 -0.59 -15.67
CA LEU A 57 -0.33 0.14 -16.90
C LEU A 57 -1.33 1.29 -17.14
N HIS A 58 -2.63 1.02 -17.01
CA HIS A 58 -3.66 2.04 -17.19
C HIS A 58 -3.47 3.25 -16.25
N TYR A 59 -3.23 3.01 -14.96
CA TYR A 59 -3.07 4.09 -14.00
C TYR A 59 -1.70 4.78 -14.06
N VAL A 60 -0.65 4.08 -14.48
CA VAL A 60 0.66 4.69 -14.75
C VAL A 60 0.57 5.63 -15.95
N THR A 61 -0.04 5.20 -17.06
CA THR A 61 -0.27 6.05 -18.23
C THR A 61 -1.09 7.27 -17.87
N LYS A 62 -2.19 7.08 -17.12
CA LYS A 62 -3.04 8.19 -16.66
C LYS A 62 -2.29 9.17 -15.75
N LEU A 63 -1.36 8.69 -14.92
CA LEU A 63 -0.53 9.53 -14.07
C LEU A 63 0.47 10.34 -14.90
N LYS A 64 1.07 9.74 -15.93
CA LYS A 64 1.98 10.41 -16.87
C LYS A 64 1.28 11.46 -17.73
N GLU A 65 0.04 11.23 -18.12
CA GLU A 65 -0.78 12.23 -18.85
C GLU A 65 -1.18 13.41 -17.95
N ALA A 66 -1.21 13.21 -16.64
CA ALA A 66 -1.57 14.24 -15.66
C ALA A 66 -0.37 15.01 -15.09
N SER A 67 0.85 14.68 -15.52
CA SER A 67 2.12 15.32 -15.13
C SER A 67 2.72 16.11 -16.28
#